data_AF-Q137W5-F1
#
_entry.id   AF-Q137W5-F1
#
_cell.length_a   1.000
_cell.length_b   1.000
_cell.length_c   1.000
_cell.angle_alpha   90.00
_cell.angle_beta   90.00
_cell.angle_gamma   90.00
#
_symmetry.space_group_name_H-M   'P 1'
#
loop_
_entity.id
_entity.type
_entity.pdbx_description
1 polymer ?
#
loop_
_entity_poly.entity_id
_entity_poly.type
_entity_poly.pdbx_seq_one_letter_code
_entity_poly.pdbx_strand_id
1 'polypeptide(L)'
;MDGRANPRLRVFLADDHPLVLRGMKMLIANDAGLELVGEAADGPSALERAIELKPDVAVLDLWMPGLKGLDVARQFLSACPTSRVLVLTVHEDEAYLRKVLQFGVTGYILKRSATDELARGIHAVAAGDLYLDPYFSAHKPDNELALRQLARLVGLEAFNRTVDGLKRDTIH
;
A
#
# COMPACT_ATOMS: atom_id res chain seq x y z
N MET A 1 8.15 -8.92 -33.63
CA MET A 1 8.30 -8.23 -32.33
C MET A 1 6.90 -7.87 -31.90
N ASP A 2 6.23 -8.78 -31.20
CA ASP A 2 4.83 -8.60 -30.80
C ASP A 2 4.79 -7.55 -29.68
N GLY A 3 4.35 -6.34 -30.03
CA GLY A 3 4.15 -5.22 -29.12
C GLY A 3 2.95 -5.42 -28.18
N ARG A 4 2.94 -6.52 -27.42
CA ARG A 4 2.04 -6.64 -26.28
C ARG A 4 2.50 -5.63 -25.24
N ALA A 5 1.81 -4.49 -25.17
CA ALA A 5 1.92 -3.61 -24.02
C ALA A 5 1.76 -4.48 -22.77
N ASN A 6 2.78 -4.49 -21.92
CA ASN A 6 2.71 -5.18 -20.64
C ASN A 6 1.47 -4.60 -19.90
N PRO A 7 0.55 -5.42 -19.39
CA PRO A 7 -0.66 -4.91 -18.76
C PRO A 7 -0.26 -3.97 -17.61
N ARG A 8 -0.79 -2.74 -17.64
CA ARG A 8 -0.56 -1.76 -16.58
C ARG A 8 -1.31 -2.19 -15.32
N LEU A 9 -0.67 -2.00 -14.17
CA LEU A 9 -1.32 -2.20 -12.88
C LEU A 9 -2.37 -1.11 -12.68
N ARG A 10 -3.61 -1.52 -12.42
CA ARG A 10 -4.75 -0.66 -12.19
C ARG A 10 -4.74 -0.20 -10.73
N VAL A 11 -4.61 1.11 -10.52
CA VAL A 11 -4.46 1.73 -9.21
C VAL A 11 -5.68 2.61 -8.91
N PHE A 12 -6.22 2.48 -7.70
CA PHE A 12 -7.23 3.39 -7.15
C PHE A 12 -6.61 4.20 -6.01
N LEU A 13 -6.89 5.51 -5.94
CA LEU A 13 -6.42 6.38 -4.86
C LEU A 13 -7.58 6.84 -3.96
N ALA A 14 -7.37 6.91 -2.65
CA ALA A 14 -8.30 7.56 -1.74
C ALA A 14 -7.56 8.40 -0.70
N ASP A 15 -7.79 9.72 -0.71
CA ASP A 15 -7.23 10.67 0.26
C ASP A 15 -8.12 11.92 0.27
N ASP A 16 -8.46 12.42 1.45
CA ASP A 16 -9.30 13.62 1.61
C ASP A 16 -8.51 14.92 1.45
N HIS A 17 -7.18 14.85 1.27
CA HIS A 17 -6.30 16.01 1.03
C HIS A 17 -6.08 16.22 -0.48
N PRO A 18 -6.68 17.27 -1.11
CA PRO A 18 -6.64 17.44 -2.56
C PRO A 18 -5.23 17.61 -3.14
N LEU A 19 -4.33 18.27 -2.40
CA LEU A 19 -2.94 18.49 -2.83
C LEU A 19 -2.14 17.17 -2.86
N VAL A 20 -2.35 16.32 -1.84
CA VAL A 20 -1.72 15.01 -1.74
C VAL A 20 -2.18 14.12 -2.88
N LEU A 21 -3.50 14.04 -3.08
CA LEU A 21 -4.11 13.27 -4.17
C LEU A 21 -3.58 13.71 -5.54
N ARG A 22 -3.47 15.02 -5.80
CA ARG A 22 -2.89 15.56 -7.03
C ARG A 22 -1.43 15.14 -7.23
N GLY A 23 -0.61 15.19 -6.16
CA GLY A 23 0.77 14.74 -6.19
C GLY A 23 0.88 13.25 -6.54
N MET A 24 0.08 12.40 -5.89
CA MET A 24 0.07 10.96 -6.13
C MET A 24 -0.34 10.60 -7.55
N LYS A 25 -1.29 11.34 -8.13
CA LYS A 25 -1.67 11.18 -9.54
C LYS A 25 -0.54 11.46 -10.50
N MET A 26 0.27 12.48 -10.21
CA MET A 26 1.45 12.78 -11.02
C MET A 26 2.50 11.67 -10.90
N LEU A 27 2.70 11.11 -9.71
CA LEU A 27 3.61 9.97 -9.51
C LEU A 27 3.15 8.74 -10.29
N ILE A 28 1.86 8.39 -10.22
CA ILE A 28 1.29 7.27 -10.98
C ILE A 28 1.40 7.53 -12.49
N ALA A 29 1.10 8.74 -12.96
CA ALA A 29 1.16 9.08 -14.38
C ALA A 29 2.58 9.02 -14.96
N ASN A 30 3.61 9.23 -14.13
CA ASN A 30 5.01 9.17 -14.53
C ASN A 30 5.56 7.73 -14.63
N ASP A 31 4.84 6.73 -14.09
CA ASP A 31 5.21 5.32 -14.21
C ASP A 31 4.39 4.65 -15.31
N ALA A 32 5.05 4.26 -16.41
CA ALA A 32 4.40 3.65 -17.56
C ALA A 32 3.76 2.27 -17.28
N GLY A 33 4.12 1.63 -16.16
CA GLY A 33 3.56 0.37 -15.68
C GLY A 33 2.31 0.53 -14.81
N LEU A 34 1.90 1.76 -14.47
CA LEU A 34 0.74 2.04 -13.64
C LEU A 34 -0.37 2.76 -14.43
N GLU A 35 -1.61 2.54 -14.02
CA GLU A 35 -2.80 3.18 -14.57
C GLU A 35 -3.73 3.59 -13.44
N LEU A 36 -4.03 4.88 -13.32
CA LEU A 36 -5.04 5.35 -12.37
C LEU A 36 -6.45 5.07 -12.92
N VAL A 37 -7.21 4.22 -12.24
CA VAL A 37 -8.58 3.85 -12.66
C VAL A 37 -9.68 4.60 -11.89
N GLY A 38 -9.33 5.24 -10.79
CA GLY A 38 -10.27 6.04 -10.01
C GLY A 38 -9.64 6.71 -8.80
N GLU A 39 -10.38 7.65 -8.23
CA GLU A 39 -10.00 8.38 -7.02
C GLU A 39 -11.22 8.66 -6.13
N ALA A 40 -11.03 8.81 -4.82
CA ALA A 40 -12.06 9.28 -3.89
C ALA A 40 -11.45 10.18 -2.80
N ALA A 41 -12.30 11.00 -2.17
CA ALA A 41 -11.91 11.92 -1.10
C ALA A 41 -12.60 11.61 0.25
N ASP A 42 -13.37 10.52 0.30
CA ASP A 42 -14.08 10.09 1.49
C ASP A 42 -14.20 8.56 1.51
N GLY A 43 -14.38 7.99 2.71
CA GLY A 43 -14.41 6.55 2.90
C GLY A 43 -15.56 5.82 2.19
N PRO A 44 -16.82 6.29 2.30
CA PRO A 44 -17.95 5.69 1.60
C PRO A 44 -17.74 5.62 0.09
N SER A 45 -17.39 6.75 -0.54
CA SER A 45 -17.10 6.80 -1.98
C SER A 45 -15.89 5.94 -2.36
N ALA A 46 -14.87 5.89 -1.50
CA ALA A 46 -13.69 5.05 -1.72
C ALA A 46 -14.06 3.57 -1.77
N LEU A 47 -14.88 3.09 -0.82
CA LEU A 47 -15.32 1.70 -0.77
C LEU A 47 -16.17 1.33 -1.98
N GLU A 48 -17.21 2.13 -2.26
CA GLU A 48 -18.14 1.87 -3.37
C GLU A 48 -17.40 1.79 -4.70
N ARG A 49 -16.60 2.81 -5.01
CA ARG A 49 -15.92 2.90 -6.31
C ARG A 49 -14.77 1.91 -6.43
N ALA A 50 -14.04 1.61 -5.36
CA ALA A 50 -13.00 0.59 -5.42
C ALA A 50 -13.58 -0.80 -5.72
N ILE A 51 -14.73 -1.15 -5.13
CA ILE A 51 -15.43 -2.40 -5.42
C ILE A 51 -15.92 -2.46 -6.87
N GLU A 52 -16.46 -1.35 -7.38
CA GLU A 52 -16.92 -1.26 -8.77
C GLU A 52 -15.75 -1.43 -9.75
N LEU A 53 -14.66 -0.70 -9.52
CA LEU A 53 -13.52 -0.63 -10.43
C LEU A 53 -12.60 -1.86 -10.33
N LYS A 54 -12.58 -2.55 -9.19
CA LYS A 54 -11.73 -3.73 -8.92
C LYS A 54 -10.26 -3.48 -9.31
N PRO A 55 -9.58 -2.50 -8.70
CA PRO A 55 -8.18 -2.21 -9.00
C PRO A 55 -7.29 -3.39 -8.57
N ASP A 56 -6.11 -3.49 -9.18
CA ASP A 56 -5.07 -4.41 -8.70
C ASP A 56 -4.54 -3.94 -7.34
N VAL A 57 -4.37 -2.62 -7.17
CA VAL A 57 -3.94 -1.99 -5.92
C VAL A 57 -4.85 -0.81 -5.56
N ALA A 58 -5.45 -0.83 -4.38
CA ALA A 58 -6.07 0.33 -3.77
C ALA A 58 -5.10 0.98 -2.78
N VAL A 59 -4.80 2.26 -3.03
CA VAL A 59 -3.98 3.10 -2.16
C VAL A 59 -4.91 3.96 -1.31
N LEU A 60 -4.91 3.75 0.01
CA LEU A 60 -5.91 4.33 0.90
C LEU A 60 -5.24 5.13 2.02
N ASP A 61 -5.67 6.37 2.22
CA ASP A 61 -5.43 7.09 3.46
C ASP A 61 -6.23 6.45 4.61
N LEU A 62 -5.64 6.39 5.80
CA LEU A 62 -6.33 5.90 7.00
C LEU A 62 -7.41 6.86 7.49
N TRP A 63 -7.21 8.16 7.27
CA TRP A 63 -8.02 9.21 7.87
C TRP A 63 -8.84 9.94 6.83
N MET A 64 -9.96 9.33 6.44
CA MET A 64 -10.95 9.98 5.58
C MET A 64 -12.25 10.30 6.35
N PRO A 65 -13.05 11.27 5.86
CA PRO A 65 -14.40 11.52 6.34
C PRO A 65 -15.31 10.28 6.18
N GLY A 66 -16.24 10.12 7.13
CA GLY A 66 -17.15 8.98 7.16
C GLY A 66 -16.46 7.70 7.61
N LEU A 67 -16.32 6.76 6.67
CA LEU A 67 -15.71 5.44 6.90
C LEU A 67 -14.18 5.56 6.94
N LYS A 68 -13.54 4.99 7.95
CA LYS A 68 -12.07 5.06 8.08
C LYS A 68 -11.38 4.15 7.08
N GLY A 69 -10.18 4.52 6.64
CA GLY A 69 -9.45 3.81 5.60
C GLY A 69 -9.19 2.33 5.91
N LEU A 70 -9.01 2.00 7.20
CA LEU A 70 -8.85 0.61 7.61
C LEU A 70 -10.14 -0.21 7.49
N ASP A 71 -11.28 0.40 7.80
CA ASP A 71 -12.59 -0.23 7.60
C ASP A 71 -12.94 -0.36 6.12
N VAL A 72 -12.54 0.62 5.29
CA VAL A 72 -12.59 0.53 3.83
C VAL A 72 -11.76 -0.65 3.35
N ALA A 73 -10.48 -0.74 3.77
CA ALA A 73 -9.57 -1.83 3.38
C ALA A 73 -10.15 -3.20 3.72
N ARG A 74 -10.67 -3.38 4.94
CA ARG A 74 -11.26 -4.65 5.39
C ARG A 74 -12.47 -5.07 4.55
N GLN A 75 -13.38 -4.13 4.31
CA GLN A 75 -14.59 -4.42 3.51
C GLN A 75 -14.26 -4.63 2.04
N PHE A 76 -13.35 -3.83 1.49
CA PHE A 76 -12.88 -3.94 0.12
C PHE A 76 -12.18 -5.29 -0.13
N LEU A 77 -11.23 -5.70 0.71
CA LEU A 77 -10.54 -6.99 0.56
C LEU A 77 -11.49 -8.19 0.71
N SER A 78 -12.56 -8.06 1.51
CA SER A 78 -13.61 -9.08 1.58
C SER A 78 -14.42 -9.19 0.29
N ALA A 79 -14.64 -8.08 -0.42
CA ALA A 79 -15.40 -8.04 -1.67
C ALA A 79 -14.54 -8.33 -2.91
N CYS A 80 -13.25 -7.99 -2.84
CA CYS A 80 -12.26 -8.08 -3.92
C CYS A 80 -10.99 -8.80 -3.41
N PRO A 81 -11.06 -10.13 -3.18
CA PRO A 81 -9.97 -10.87 -2.53
C PRO A 81 -8.69 -10.99 -3.37
N THR A 82 -8.74 -10.68 -4.66
CA THR A 82 -7.58 -10.65 -5.55
C THR A 82 -6.86 -9.30 -5.54
N SER A 83 -7.52 -8.25 -5.07
CA SER A 83 -6.94 -6.90 -4.99
C SER A 83 -6.00 -6.79 -3.79
N ARG A 84 -5.07 -5.83 -3.87
CA ARG A 84 -4.14 -5.50 -2.80
C ARG A 84 -4.44 -4.12 -2.25
N VAL A 85 -4.09 -3.91 -0.99
CA VAL A 85 -4.23 -2.61 -0.33
C VAL A 85 -2.85 -2.14 0.13
N LEU A 86 -2.55 -0.90 -0.23
CA LEU A 86 -1.45 -0.12 0.31
C LEU A 86 -2.05 1.04 1.10
N VAL A 87 -1.65 1.16 2.36
CA VAL A 87 -2.10 2.25 3.23
C VAL A 87 -1.09 3.40 3.20
N LEU A 88 -1.61 4.61 3.18
CA LEU A 88 -0.89 5.84 3.42
C LEU A 88 -1.29 6.44 4.76
N THR A 89 -0.31 6.98 5.49
CA THR A 89 -0.56 7.54 6.82
C THR A 89 0.45 8.61 7.19
N VAL A 90 0.05 9.57 8.02
CA VAL A 90 0.98 10.52 8.64
C VAL A 90 1.61 9.98 9.93
N HIS A 91 1.06 8.89 10.48
CA HIS A 91 1.47 8.33 11.76
C HIS A 91 2.54 7.26 11.61
N GLU A 92 3.53 7.32 12.50
CA GLU A 92 4.65 6.38 12.60
C GLU A 92 4.42 5.26 13.63
N ASP A 93 3.18 5.10 14.11
CA ASP A 93 2.87 4.22 15.24
C ASP A 93 2.89 2.73 14.84
N GLU A 94 3.81 1.98 15.43
CA GLU A 94 3.95 0.52 15.24
C GLU A 94 2.73 -0.28 15.68
N ALA A 95 2.00 0.16 16.71
CA ALA A 95 0.76 -0.50 17.11
C ALA A 95 -0.28 -0.42 15.99
N TYR A 96 -0.30 0.70 15.27
CA TYR A 96 -1.12 0.88 14.08
C TYR A 96 -0.65 -0.01 12.93
N LEU A 97 0.65 -0.07 12.67
CA LEU A 97 1.21 -0.96 11.65
C LEU A 97 0.75 -2.42 11.87
N ARG A 98 0.90 -2.94 13.10
CA ARG A 98 0.48 -4.30 13.43
C ARG A 98 -1.01 -4.54 13.19
N LYS A 99 -1.85 -3.58 13.60
CA LYS A 99 -3.29 -3.64 13.39
C LYS A 99 -3.63 -3.65 11.89
N VAL A 100 -2.97 -2.82 11.10
CA VAL A 100 -3.17 -2.76 9.64
C VAL A 100 -2.82 -4.08 8.95
N LEU A 101 -1.69 -4.69 9.30
CA LEU A 101 -1.26 -5.97 8.74
C LEU A 101 -2.25 -7.11 9.04
N GLN A 102 -2.87 -7.12 10.23
CA GLN A 102 -3.87 -8.14 10.60
C GLN A 102 -5.11 -8.13 9.71
N PHE A 103 -5.38 -7.04 8.99
CA PHE A 103 -6.52 -6.92 8.06
C PHE A 103 -6.17 -7.31 6.62
N GLY A 104 -5.00 -7.91 6.37
CA GLY A 104 -4.57 -8.34 5.04
C GLY A 104 -4.01 -7.21 4.16
N VAL A 105 -3.81 -6.02 4.73
CA VAL A 105 -3.08 -4.93 4.07
C VAL A 105 -1.63 -5.34 3.92
N THR A 106 -1.09 -5.17 2.72
CA THR A 106 0.26 -5.63 2.35
C THR A 106 1.22 -4.49 2.03
N GLY A 107 0.74 -3.23 2.10
CA GLY A 107 1.58 -2.03 1.96
C GLY A 107 1.31 -1.02 3.06
N TYR A 108 2.36 -0.40 3.59
CA TYR A 108 2.28 0.69 4.56
C TYR A 108 3.35 1.74 4.25
N ILE A 109 2.93 2.94 3.84
CA ILE A 109 3.83 4.05 3.49
C ILE A 109 3.45 5.28 4.30
N LEU A 110 4.44 6.03 4.75
CA LEU A 110 4.22 7.34 5.36
C LEU A 110 3.95 8.37 4.26
N LYS A 111 2.93 9.23 4.42
CA LYS A 111 2.55 10.24 3.42
C LYS A 111 3.73 11.13 3.02
N ARG A 112 4.65 11.43 3.95
CA ARG A 112 5.87 12.23 3.67
C ARG A 112 6.87 11.53 2.74
N SER A 113 6.88 10.20 2.73
CA SER A 113 7.78 9.37 1.91
C SER A 113 7.14 9.00 0.57
N ALA A 114 5.85 9.30 0.38
CA ALA A 114 5.08 8.84 -0.78
C ALA A 114 5.68 9.27 -2.12
N THR A 115 6.35 10.43 -2.18
CA THR A 115 7.04 10.91 -3.39
C THR A 115 8.07 9.91 -3.90
N ASP A 116 8.81 9.26 -3.01
CA ASP A 116 9.87 8.34 -3.38
C ASP A 116 9.36 6.88 -3.38
N GLU A 117 8.45 6.56 -2.46
CA GLU A 117 8.10 5.17 -2.14
C GLU A 117 6.85 4.65 -2.85
N LEU A 118 5.94 5.53 -3.29
CA LEU A 118 4.60 5.10 -3.72
C LEU A 118 4.64 4.10 -4.89
N ALA A 119 5.37 4.42 -5.96
CA ALA A 119 5.44 3.56 -7.14
C ALA A 119 6.08 2.20 -6.80
N ARG A 120 7.19 2.21 -6.05
CA ARG A 120 7.85 0.98 -5.57
C ARG A 120 6.91 0.12 -4.73
N GLY A 121 6.20 0.75 -3.80
CA GLY A 121 5.23 0.10 -2.95
C GLY A 121 4.10 -0.55 -3.74
N ILE A 122 3.51 0.16 -4.72
CA ILE A 122 2.45 -0.36 -5.59
C ILE A 122 2.91 -1.61 -6.34
N HIS A 123 4.09 -1.56 -6.99
CA HIS A 123 4.63 -2.72 -7.71
C HIS A 123 4.90 -3.91 -6.79
N ALA A 124 5.48 -3.67 -5.62
CA ALA A 124 5.79 -4.72 -4.65
C ALA A 124 4.52 -5.41 -4.13
N VAL A 125 3.51 -4.65 -3.71
CA VAL A 125 2.27 -5.26 -3.19
C VAL A 125 1.50 -5.99 -4.29
N ALA A 126 1.50 -5.46 -5.52
CA ALA A 126 0.90 -6.12 -6.67
C ALA A 126 1.58 -7.46 -7.00
N ALA A 127 2.91 -7.54 -6.85
CA ALA A 127 3.69 -8.78 -6.99
C ALA A 127 3.45 -9.79 -5.85
N GLY A 128 2.72 -9.38 -4.82
CA GLY A 128 2.38 -10.21 -3.67
C GLY A 128 3.27 -10.01 -2.46
N ASP A 129 4.22 -9.08 -2.53
CA ASP A 129 5.19 -8.84 -1.46
C ASP A 129 4.63 -7.87 -0.39
N LEU A 130 5.23 -7.92 0.81
CA LEU A 130 4.98 -6.94 1.86
C LEU A 130 5.88 -5.72 1.65
N TYR A 131 5.28 -4.53 1.58
CA TYR A 131 6.00 -3.27 1.49
C TYR A 131 5.80 -2.42 2.74
N LEU A 132 6.90 -2.08 3.42
CA LEU A 132 6.90 -1.19 4.57
C LEU A 132 7.77 0.03 4.25
N ASP A 133 7.32 1.19 4.69
CA ASP A 133 8.09 2.43 4.60
C ASP A 133 9.52 2.21 5.16
N PRO A 134 10.57 2.68 4.46
CA PRO A 134 11.95 2.55 4.93
C PRO A 134 12.17 3.12 6.34
N TYR A 135 11.34 4.08 6.77
CA TYR A 135 11.35 4.61 8.13
C TYR A 135 11.32 3.49 9.20
N PHE A 136 10.46 2.49 9.04
CA PHE A 136 10.34 1.37 9.97
C PHE A 136 11.53 0.39 9.89
N SER A 137 12.29 0.42 8.81
CA SER A 137 13.51 -0.39 8.71
C SER A 137 14.69 0.30 9.39
N ALA A 138 14.78 1.63 9.27
CA ALA A 138 15.84 2.44 9.87
C ALA A 138 15.63 2.67 11.37
N HIS A 139 14.38 2.89 11.81
CA HIS A 139 14.01 3.09 13.20
C HIS A 139 13.47 1.81 13.79
N LYS A 140 14.24 0.72 13.60
CA LYS A 140 13.88 -0.67 13.92
C LYS A 140 12.79 -0.70 14.99
N PRO A 141 11.57 -1.14 14.66
CA PRO A 141 10.63 -1.40 15.72
C PRO A 141 11.33 -2.33 16.69
N ASP A 142 11.15 -2.10 17.99
CA ASP A 142 11.77 -2.89 19.07
C ASP A 142 11.44 -4.41 18.96
N ASN A 143 10.71 -4.81 17.93
CA ASN A 143 10.11 -6.10 17.73
C ASN A 143 10.16 -6.57 16.25
N GLU A 144 11.36 -6.60 15.64
CA GLU A 144 11.61 -7.27 14.34
C GLU A 144 11.04 -8.71 14.32
N LEU A 145 11.10 -9.39 15.46
CA LEU A 145 10.48 -10.71 15.66
C LEU A 145 8.95 -10.68 15.54
N ALA A 146 8.28 -9.65 16.07
CA ALA A 146 6.83 -9.51 15.96
C ALA A 146 6.39 -9.21 14.53
N LEU A 147 7.15 -8.42 13.77
CA LEU A 147 6.88 -8.21 12.34
C LEU A 147 7.10 -9.49 11.53
N ARG A 148 8.16 -10.25 11.81
CA ARG A 148 8.39 -11.58 11.22
C ARG A 148 7.26 -12.57 11.55
N GLN A 149 6.81 -12.59 12.81
CA GLN A 149 5.70 -13.44 13.25
C GLN A 149 4.38 -13.03 12.61
N LEU A 150 4.09 -11.73 12.51
CA LEU A 150 2.90 -11.23 11.84
C LEU A 150 2.90 -11.59 10.36
N ALA A 151 4.00 -11.34 9.64
CA ALA A 151 4.14 -11.71 8.23
C ALA A 151 3.93 -13.22 8.01
N ARG A 152 4.41 -14.05 8.94
CA ARG A 152 4.17 -15.50 8.93
C ARG A 152 2.70 -15.87 9.19
N LEU A 153 2.01 -15.15 10.09
CA LEU A 153 0.59 -15.36 10.41
C LEU A 153 -0.35 -14.96 9.27
N VAL A 154 0.01 -13.95 8.47
CA VAL A 154 -0.77 -13.54 7.29
C VAL A 154 -0.40 -14.29 6.01
N GLY A 155 0.42 -15.36 6.10
CA GLY A 155 0.75 -16.21 4.94
C GLY A 155 1.64 -15.53 3.90
N LEU A 156 2.35 -14.46 4.26
CA LEU A 156 3.24 -13.73 3.36
C LEU A 156 4.61 -14.40 3.34
N GLU A 157 4.77 -15.46 2.54
CA GLU A 157 6.08 -16.11 2.30
C GLU A 157 7.13 -15.11 1.74
N ALA A 158 6.67 -14.02 1.13
CA ALA A 158 7.47 -12.94 0.55
C ALA A 158 8.34 -12.15 1.55
N PHE A 159 7.99 -12.10 2.84
CA PHE A 159 8.68 -11.24 3.80
C PHE A 159 10.15 -11.61 4.04
N ASN A 160 10.52 -12.88 3.86
CA ASN A 160 11.92 -13.31 4.00
C ASN A 160 12.85 -12.57 3.02
N ARG A 161 12.38 -12.18 1.84
CA ARG A 161 13.18 -11.46 0.83
C ARG A 161 13.36 -9.97 1.16
N THR A 162 12.34 -9.30 1.69
CA THR A 162 12.41 -7.89 2.09
C THR A 162 13.39 -7.69 3.27
N VAL A 163 13.36 -8.60 4.25
CA VAL A 163 14.27 -8.52 5.41
C VAL A 163 15.71 -8.91 5.06
N ASP A 164 15.91 -9.83 4.12
CA ASP A 164 17.27 -10.15 3.66
C ASP A 164 17.85 -9.09 2.71
N GLY A 165 17.01 -8.32 2.00
CA GLY A 165 17.42 -7.13 1.24
C GLY A 165 17.93 -6.00 2.13
N LEU A 166 17.30 -5.79 3.28
CA LEU A 166 17.71 -4.81 4.31
C LEU A 166 19.11 -5.07 4.91
N LYS A 167 19.69 -6.26 4.72
CA LYS A 167 21.06 -6.55 5.15
C LYS A 167 22.14 -6.06 4.20
N ARG A 168 21.81 -5.79 2.92
CA ARG A 168 22.83 -5.47 1.90
C ARG A 168 23.25 -4.01 1.89
N ASP A 169 22.43 -3.10 2.42
CA ASP A 169 22.72 -1.65 2.39
C ASP A 169 23.40 -1.12 3.67
N THR A 170 23.76 -1.97 4.63
CA THR A 170 24.53 -1.58 5.84
C THR A 170 26.02 -1.97 5.76
N ILE A 171 26.51 -2.38 4.59
CA ILE A 171 27.95 -2.59 4.36
C ILE A 171 28.39 -1.79 3.14
N HIS A 172 28.54 -0.48 3.33
CA HIS A 172 29.67 0.25 2.76
C HIS A 172 29.99 1.51 3.55
#